data_AF-A0A2G6G3H4-F1
#
_entry.id   AF-A0A2G6G3H4-F1
#
_cell.length_a   1.000
_cell.length_b   1.000
_cell.length_c   1.000
_cell.angle_alpha   90.00
_cell.angle_beta   90.00
_cell.angle_gamma   90.00
#
_symmetry.space_group_name_H-M   'P 1'
#
loop_
_entity.id
_entity.type
_entity.pdbx_description
1 polymer ?
#
loop_
_entity_poly.entity_id
_entity_poly.type
_entity_poly.pdbx_seq_one_letter_code
_entity_poly.pdbx_strand_id
1 'polypeptide(L)' 'MTKNLIKSQAAEVDPTTGKQRNTLRKNYWSVNIGRHVVFYTFTDTEIRIQRVLHGSMNVAGLQ' A
#
# COMPACT_ATOMS: atom_id res chain seq x y z
N MET A 1 32.62 -14.56 6.41
CA MET A 1 31.55 -13.71 6.97
C MET A 1 31.55 -12.36 6.26
N THR A 2 30.73 -12.17 5.22
CA THR A 2 30.18 -10.84 4.89
C THR A 2 28.99 -11.08 3.96
N LYS A 3 27.75 -10.96 4.47
CA LYS A 3 26.57 -10.91 3.61
C LYS A 3 26.48 -9.49 3.08
N ASN A 4 26.56 -9.34 1.76
CA ASN A 4 26.21 -8.10 1.08
C ASN A 4 24.73 -7.79 1.35
N LEU A 5 24.51 -6.90 2.31
CA LEU A 5 23.18 -6.38 2.62
C LEU A 5 22.86 -5.33 1.55
N ILE A 6 22.09 -5.70 0.55
CA ILE A 6 21.43 -4.72 -0.30
C ILE A 6 20.52 -3.91 0.62
N LYS A 7 20.96 -2.69 0.95
CA LYS A 7 20.12 -1.68 1.61
C LYS A 7 19.07 -1.27 0.59
N SER A 8 17.97 -2.03 0.50
CA SER A 8 16.79 -1.53 -0.20
C SER A 8 16.26 -0.37 0.62
N GLN A 9 16.34 0.82 0.03
CA GLN A 9 15.80 2.08 0.53
C GLN A 9 14.26 2.10 0.45
N ALA A 10 13.62 0.96 0.72
CA ALA A 10 12.26 0.97 1.20
C ALA A 10 12.40 1.35 2.67
N ALA A 11 12.10 2.61 2.98
CA ALA A 11 11.88 3.02 4.36
C ALA A 11 11.04 1.94 5.05
N GLU A 12 11.33 1.69 6.32
CA GLU A 12 10.48 0.91 7.20
C GLU A 12 9.18 1.70 7.36
N VAL A 13 8.35 1.69 6.30
CA VAL A 13 7.07 2.37 6.27
C VAL A 13 6.21 1.51 7.14
N ASP A 14 6.00 1.94 8.38
CA ASP A 14 4.97 1.37 9.23
C ASP A 14 3.70 1.30 8.37
N PRO A 15 3.28 0.10 7.99
CA PRO A 15 2.24 -0.03 6.99
C PRO A 15 0.89 0.39 7.55
N THR A 16 0.77 0.61 8.87
CA THR A 16 -0.42 1.20 9.50
C THR A 16 -0.52 2.72 9.29
N THR A 17 0.49 3.36 8.70
CA THR A 17 0.44 4.78 8.29
C THR A 17 -0.48 5.05 7.10
N GLY A 18 -0.94 4.01 6.41
CA GLY A 18 -1.95 4.14 5.36
C GLY A 18 -3.33 4.51 5.91
N LYS A 19 -4.24 4.87 5.01
CA LYS A 19 -5.65 5.13 5.33
C LYS A 19 -6.44 3.82 5.32
N GLN A 20 -7.15 3.55 6.40
CA GLN A 20 -8.10 2.43 6.46
C GLN A 20 -9.29 2.69 5.54
N ARG A 21 -9.67 1.67 4.76
CA ARG A 21 -10.73 1.68 3.74
C ARG A 21 -11.78 0.61 4.04
N ASN A 22 -12.16 0.46 5.31
CA ASN A 22 -13.13 -0.54 5.76
C ASN A 22 -14.48 -0.46 5.02
N THR A 23 -14.86 0.73 4.56
CA THR A 23 -16.09 0.96 3.78
C THR A 23 -16.04 0.31 2.39
N LEU A 24 -14.84 0.10 1.82
CA LEU A 24 -14.66 -0.62 0.56
C LEU A 24 -14.59 -2.14 0.80
N ARG A 25 -13.84 -2.55 1.83
CA ARG A 25 -13.70 -3.93 2.28
C ARG A 25 -13.12 -3.95 3.69
N LYS A 26 -13.55 -4.88 4.53
CA LYS A 26 -12.99 -5.05 5.89
C LYS A 26 -11.47 -5.26 5.83
N ASN A 27 -10.73 -4.62 6.74
CA ASN A 27 -9.26 -4.71 6.88
C ASN A 27 -8.48 -4.26 5.63
N TYR A 28 -9.09 -3.43 4.80
CA TYR A 28 -8.48 -2.89 3.60
C TYR A 28 -7.81 -1.55 3.91
N TRP A 29 -6.63 -1.33 3.34
CA TRP A 29 -5.81 -0.14 3.54
C TRP A 29 -5.39 0.45 2.21
N SER A 30 -5.06 1.74 2.22
CA SER A 30 -4.51 2.43 1.06
C SER A 30 -3.43 3.43 1.44
N VAL A 31 -2.37 3.53 0.66
CA VAL A 31 -1.33 4.56 0.79
C VAL A 31 -1.10 5.24 -0.56
N ASN A 32 -0.90 6.56 -0.53
CA ASN A 32 -0.52 7.32 -1.72
C ASN A 32 1.01 7.29 -1.86
N ILE A 33 1.51 6.85 -3.01
CA ILE A 33 2.94 6.84 -3.34
C ILE A 33 3.11 7.58 -4.66
N GLY A 34 3.63 8.81 -4.57
CA GLY A 34 3.72 9.71 -5.72
C GLY A 34 2.34 9.92 -6.37
N ARG A 35 2.20 9.52 -7.63
CA ARG A 35 0.94 9.58 -8.39
C ARG A 35 0.12 8.31 -8.34
N HIS A 36 0.40 7.38 -7.43
CA HIS A 36 -0.34 6.12 -7.33
C HIS A 36 -1.00 5.97 -5.97
N VAL A 37 -2.11 5.23 -5.95
CA VAL A 37 -2.75 4.72 -4.75
C VAL A 37 -2.53 3.21 -4.71
N VAL A 38 -1.83 2.74 -3.68
CA VAL A 38 -1.60 1.32 -3.44
C VAL A 38 -2.63 0.84 -2.43
N PHE A 39 -3.38 -0.19 -2.78
CA PHE A 39 -4.32 -0.86 -1.89
C PHE A 39 -3.75 -2.17 -1.39
N TYR A 40 -3.87 -2.43 -0.10
CA TYR A 40 -3.27 -3.60 0.53
C TYR A 40 -4.05 -4.08 1.75
N THR A 41 -3.71 -5.28 2.20
CA THR A 41 -4.22 -5.91 3.42
C THR A 41 -3.06 -6.46 4.24
N PHE A 42 -3.31 -6.67 5.53
CA PHE A 42 -2.38 -7.33 6.43
C PHE A 42 -2.72 -8.80 6.64
N THR A 43 -1.67 -9.61 6.78
CA THR A 43 -1.70 -10.82 7.60
C THR A 43 -0.76 -10.61 8.78
N ASP A 44 -0.63 -11.61 9.64
CA ASP A 44 0.29 -11.56 10.78
C ASP A 44 1.77 -11.53 10.35
N THR A 45 2.09 -11.91 9.10
CA THR A 45 3.46 -12.09 8.62
C THR A 45 3.82 -11.27 7.39
N GLU A 46 2.84 -10.75 6.64
CA GLU A 46 3.08 -10.07 5.38
C GLU A 46 2.05 -9.00 5.05
N ILE A 47 2.45 -8.09 4.16
CA ILE A 47 1.58 -7.13 3.49
C ILE A 47 1.25 -7.70 2.11
N ARG A 48 -0.04 -7.84 1.81
CA ARG A 48 -0.49 -8.26 0.49
C ARG A 48 -0.95 -7.05 -0.31
N ILE A 49 -0.20 -6.69 -1.35
CA ILE A 49 -0.62 -5.66 -2.30
C ILE A 49 -1.73 -6.23 -3.17
N GLN A 50 -2.88 -5.56 -3.15
CA GLN A 50 -4.08 -6.01 -3.82
C GLN A 50 -4.25 -5.30 -5.16
N ARG A 51 -3.96 -3.98 -5.20
CA ARG A 51 -3.98 -3.17 -6.42
C ARG A 51 -3.02 -1.99 -6.31
N VAL A 52 -2.52 -1.53 -7.46
CA VAL A 52 -1.87 -0.23 -7.61
C VAL A 52 -2.61 0.52 -8.70
N LEU A 53 -3.23 1.64 -8.34
CA LEU A 53 -3.97 2.48 -9.27
C LEU A 53 -3.21 3.78 -9.49
N HIS A 54 -3.08 4.23 -10.73
CA HIS A 54 -2.60 5.59 -10.98
C HIS A 54 -3.69 6.57 -10.53
N GLY A 55 -3.30 7.67 -9.88
CA GLY A 55 -4.20 8.70 -9.35
C GLY A 55 -4.95 9.46 -10.45
N SER A 56 -4.46 9.41 -11.69
CA SER A 56 -5.21 9.88 -12.86
C SER A 56 -6.16 8.84 -13.45
N MET A 57 -6.24 7.63 -12.89
CA MET A 57 -7.32 6.70 -13.17
C MET A 57 -8.55 7.20 -12.40
N ASN A 58 -9.09 8.30 -12.93
CA ASN A 58 -10.37 8.87 -12.59
C ASN A 58 -11.40 7.75 -12.70
N VAL A 59 -11.87 7.25 -11.56
CA VAL A 59 -13.07 6.44 -11.52
C VAL A 59 -14.19 7.43 -11.82
N ALA A 60 -14.53 7.58 -13.09
CA ALA A 60 -15.78 8.22 -13.48
C ALA A 60 -16.91 7.40 -12.83
N GLY A 61 -17.34 7.79 -11.63
CA GLY A 61 -18.34 7.01 -10.88
C GLY A 61 -18.49 7.29 -9.39
N LEU A 62 -17.76 8.22 -8.78
CA LEU A 62 -18.07 8.71 -7.43
C LEU A 62 -17.91 10.24 -7.38
N GLN A 63 -18.93 10.94 -7.86
CA GLN A 63 -19.32 12.25 -7.35
C GLN A 63 -20.40 12.05 -6.30
#